data_AF-A0A3D5XPT0-F1
#
_entry.id   AF-A0A3D5XPT0-F1
#
_cell.length_a   1.000
_cell.length_b   1.000
_cell.length_c   1.000
_cell.angle_alpha   90.00
_cell.angle_beta   90.00
_cell.angle_gamma   90.00
#
_symmetry.space_group_name_H-M   'P 1'
#
loop_
_entity.id
_entity.type
_entity.pdbx_description
1 polymer ?
#
loop_
_entity_poly.entity_id
_entity_poly.type
_entity_poly.pdbx_seq_one_letter_code
_entity_poly.pdbx_strand_id
1 'polypeptide(L)'
;MERNIRGIISILILIFSFLIFNYPLFSLHGMKQFPLMIFILAFSISLVSIFFKNDIVPVFASSGYVVGFEIALFLQSENFDPGGGKTSNFWIIWGSITVIFIIVGIIVSKIKKRI
;
A
#
# COMPACT_ATOMS: atom_id res chain seq x y z
N MET A 1 8.72 -5.70 23.39
CA MET A 1 7.29 -5.36 23.40
C MET A 1 7.00 -4.20 22.45
N GLU A 2 7.73 -3.08 22.55
CA GLU A 2 7.53 -1.87 21.74
C GLU A 2 7.60 -2.06 20.20
N ARG A 3 8.52 -2.91 19.70
CA ARG A 3 8.66 -3.18 18.26
C ARG A 3 7.37 -3.76 17.67
N ASN A 4 6.76 -4.72 18.35
CA ASN A 4 5.51 -5.33 17.86
C ASN A 4 4.34 -4.33 17.87
N ILE A 5 4.32 -3.37 18.80
CA ILE A 5 3.28 -2.34 18.87
C ILE A 5 3.31 -1.45 17.63
N ARG A 6 4.49 -1.02 17.16
CA ARG A 6 4.63 -0.22 15.94
C ARG A 6 4.11 -0.97 14.70
N GLY A 7 4.45 -2.25 14.60
CA GLY A 7 3.94 -3.11 13.53
C GLY A 7 2.41 -3.25 13.55
N ILE A 8 1.82 -3.45 14.74
CA ILE A 8 0.37 -3.54 14.93
C ILE A 8 -0.32 -2.22 14.56
N ILE A 9 0.19 -1.08 15.04
CA ILE A 9 -0.35 0.25 14.68
C ILE A 9 -0.31 0.44 13.15
N SER A 10 0.78 0.04 12.50
CA SER A 10 0.91 0.16 11.05
C SER A 10 -0.12 -0.70 10.30
N ILE A 11 -0.41 -1.91 10.79
CA ILE A 11 -1.47 -2.76 10.24
C ILE A 11 -2.84 -2.11 10.44
N LEU A 12 -3.12 -1.52 11.61
CA LEU A 12 -4.37 -0.80 11.84
C LEU A 12 -4.51 0.38 10.87
N ILE A 13 -3.45 1.17 10.67
CA ILE A 13 -3.42 2.24 9.68
C ILE A 13 -3.71 1.69 8.28
N LEU A 14 -3.10 0.57 7.88
CA LEU A 14 -3.35 -0.06 6.59
C LEU A 14 -4.83 -0.48 6.43
N ILE A 15 -5.43 -1.08 7.46
CA ILE A 15 -6.85 -1.47 7.46
C ILE A 15 -7.74 -0.24 7.33
N PHE A 16 -7.53 0.79 8.17
CA PHE A 16 -8.33 2.02 8.12
C PHE A 16 -8.18 2.73 6.77
N SER A 17 -6.96 2.80 6.23
CA SER A 17 -6.69 3.40 4.92
C SER A 17 -7.42 2.64 3.81
N PHE A 18 -7.38 1.30 3.82
CA PHE A 18 -8.16 0.49 2.88
C PHE A 18 -9.65 0.79 2.98
N LEU A 19 -10.21 0.82 4.19
CA LEU A 19 -11.63 1.12 4.38
C LEU A 19 -12.00 2.52 3.85
N ILE A 20 -11.21 3.55 4.17
CA ILE A 20 -11.47 4.92 3.73
C ILE A 20 -11.33 5.04 2.20
N PHE A 21 -10.26 4.49 1.63
CA PHE A 21 -9.98 4.64 0.20
C PHE A 21 -10.97 3.85 -0.65
N ASN A 22 -11.29 2.62 -0.25
CA ASN A 22 -12.13 1.72 -1.05
C ASN A 22 -13.64 2.03 -0.96
N TYR A 23 -14.10 2.73 0.08
CA TYR A 23 -15.52 3.03 0.31
C TYR A 23 -15.81 4.54 0.23
N PRO A 24 -15.50 5.40 1.23
CA PRO A 24 -15.70 6.85 1.13
C PRO A 24 -15.09 7.50 -0.11
N LEU A 25 -13.88 7.09 -0.52
CA LEU A 25 -13.17 7.71 -1.63
C LEU A 25 -13.29 6.94 -2.96
N PHE A 26 -14.25 6.03 -3.05
CA PHE A 26 -14.45 5.20 -4.25
C PHE A 26 -14.59 6.02 -5.54
N SER A 27 -15.25 7.18 -5.46
CA SER A 27 -15.47 8.08 -6.60
C SER A 27 -14.16 8.62 -7.20
N LEU A 28 -13.05 8.61 -6.45
CA LEU A 28 -11.77 9.13 -6.92
C LEU A 28 -10.99 8.15 -7.80
N HIS A 29 -11.27 6.85 -7.71
CA HIS A 29 -10.49 5.82 -8.41
C HIS A 29 -11.33 4.75 -9.13
N GLY A 30 -12.64 4.69 -8.89
CA GLY A 30 -13.61 3.95 -9.71
C GLY A 30 -13.55 2.42 -9.69
N MET A 31 -12.64 1.78 -8.93
CA MET A 31 -12.48 0.32 -8.93
C MET A 31 -12.23 -0.23 -7.52
N LYS A 32 -13.03 -1.20 -7.06
CA LYS A 32 -12.89 -1.81 -5.72
C LYS A 32 -11.92 -3.00 -5.65
N GLN A 33 -11.77 -3.73 -6.76
CA GLN A 33 -10.96 -4.95 -6.78
C GLN A 33 -9.47 -4.65 -6.64
N PHE A 34 -8.97 -3.63 -7.33
CA PHE A 34 -7.56 -3.28 -7.31
C PHE A 34 -7.05 -2.77 -5.94
N PRO A 35 -7.75 -1.85 -5.24
CA PRO A 35 -7.40 -1.48 -3.85
C PRO A 35 -7.38 -2.68 -2.91
N LEU A 36 -8.31 -3.62 -3.07
CA LEU A 36 -8.37 -4.86 -2.29
C LEU A 36 -7.17 -5.76 -2.56
N MET A 37 -6.75 -5.91 -3.81
CA MET A 37 -5.57 -6.71 -4.18
C MET A 37 -4.29 -6.15 -3.56
N ILE A 38 -4.06 -4.83 -3.65
CA ILE A 38 -2.89 -4.19 -3.04
C ILE A 38 -2.96 -4.34 -1.51
N PHE A 39 -4.14 -4.14 -0.91
CA PHE A 39 -4.34 -4.29 0.52
C PHE A 39 -4.00 -5.71 0.99
N ILE A 40 -4.54 -6.75 0.34
CA ILE A 40 -4.27 -8.15 0.70
C ILE A 40 -2.77 -8.45 0.63
N LEU A 41 -2.08 -7.98 -0.42
CA LEU A 41 -0.63 -8.15 -0.56
C LEU A 41 0.13 -7.48 0.60
N ALA A 42 -0.12 -6.19 0.83
CA ALA A 42 0.53 -5.41 1.88
C ALA A 42 0.25 -5.97 3.29
N PHE A 43 -0.99 -6.36 3.54
CA PHE A 43 -1.44 -6.93 4.81
C PHE A 43 -0.81 -8.28 5.08
N SER A 44 -0.80 -9.18 4.09
CA SER A 44 -0.22 -10.53 4.24
C SER A 44 1.28 -10.45 4.52
N ILE A 45 2.01 -9.61 3.78
CA ILE A 45 3.45 -9.38 4.01
C ILE A 45 3.70 -8.78 5.39
N SER A 46 2.86 -7.83 5.81
CA SER A 46 2.95 -7.21 7.13
C SER A 46 2.73 -8.22 8.26
N LEU A 47 1.69 -9.06 8.16
CA LEU A 47 1.43 -10.12 9.13
C LEU A 47 2.60 -11.08 9.26
N VAL A 48 3.10 -11.61 8.14
CA VAL A 48 4.25 -12.51 8.11
C VAL A 48 5.46 -11.86 8.77
N SER A 49 5.73 -10.58 8.48
CA SER A 49 6.88 -9.87 9.05
C SER A 49 6.81 -9.71 10.57
N ILE A 50 5.62 -9.52 11.15
CA ILE A 50 5.44 -9.43 12.61
C ILE A 50 5.75 -10.76 13.29
N PHE A 51 5.41 -11.90 12.69
CA PHE A 51 5.81 -13.22 13.22
C PHE A 51 7.33 -13.34 13.33
N PHE A 52 8.09 -12.69 12.43
CA PHE A 52 9.54 -12.59 12.47
C PHE A 52 10.10 -11.40 13.28
N LYS A 53 9.27 -10.79 14.15
CA LYS A 53 9.60 -9.63 14.99
C LYS A 53 10.15 -8.45 14.19
N ASN A 54 9.67 -8.28 12.96
CA ASN A 54 10.07 -7.21 12.06
C ASN A 54 8.94 -6.18 11.93
N ASP A 55 9.12 -5.06 12.62
CA ASP A 55 8.19 -3.94 12.67
C ASP A 55 8.41 -2.90 11.57
N ILE A 56 9.51 -3.00 10.81
CA ILE A 56 9.84 -2.06 9.74
C ILE A 56 8.98 -2.31 8.50
N VAL A 57 8.79 -3.59 8.13
CA VAL A 57 8.03 -3.94 6.93
C VAL A 57 6.57 -3.45 6.99
N PRO A 58 5.81 -3.61 8.10
CA PRO A 58 4.47 -3.06 8.21
C PRO A 58 4.41 -1.53 8.11
N VAL A 59 5.39 -0.82 8.68
CA VAL A 59 5.49 0.64 8.58
C VAL A 59 5.62 1.07 7.13
N PHE A 60 6.52 0.43 6.38
CA PHE A 60 6.68 0.73 4.96
C PHE A 60 5.47 0.31 4.13
N ALA A 61 4.87 -0.85 4.40
CA ALA A 61 3.69 -1.33 3.67
C ALA A 61 2.49 -0.37 3.83
N SER A 62 2.20 0.06 5.06
CA SER A 62 1.14 1.03 5.35
C SER A 62 1.44 2.41 4.75
N SER A 63 2.67 2.90 4.88
CA SER A 63 3.09 4.17 4.29
C SER A 63 2.99 4.16 2.76
N GLY A 64 3.45 3.07 2.12
CA GLY A 64 3.38 2.91 0.67
C GLY A 64 1.95 2.86 0.15
N TYR A 65 1.04 2.24 0.91
CA TYR A 65 -0.38 2.22 0.59
C TYR A 65 -0.99 3.62 0.64
N VAL A 66 -0.70 4.41 1.68
CA VAL A 66 -1.21 5.78 1.84
C VAL A 66 -0.58 6.74 0.83
N VAL A 67 0.74 6.84 0.83
CA VAL A 67 1.49 7.74 -0.06
C VAL A 67 1.28 7.37 -1.53
N GLY A 68 1.19 6.07 -1.85
CA GLY A 68 0.92 5.63 -3.20
C GLY A 68 -0.45 6.06 -3.71
N PHE A 69 -1.47 6.13 -2.84
CA PHE A 69 -2.79 6.64 -3.20
C PHE A 69 -2.72 8.15 -3.50
N GLU A 70 -2.08 8.93 -2.63
CA GLU A 70 -1.93 10.38 -2.81
C GLU A 70 -1.14 10.73 -4.08
N ILE A 71 -0.01 10.04 -4.32
CA ILE A 71 0.79 10.25 -5.53
C ILE A 71 0.01 9.81 -6.77
N ALA A 72 -0.73 8.70 -6.71
CA ALA A 72 -1.59 8.29 -7.82
C ALA A 72 -2.68 9.33 -8.11
N LEU A 73 -3.29 9.93 -7.08
CA LEU A 73 -4.26 11.03 -7.28
C LEU A 73 -3.63 12.24 -7.93
N PHE A 74 -2.39 12.57 -7.57
CA PHE A 74 -1.69 13.72 -8.11
C PHE A 74 -1.20 13.50 -9.56
N LEU A 75 -0.76 12.29 -9.89
CA LEU A 75 -0.14 11.96 -11.18
C LEU A 75 -1.08 11.25 -12.16
N GLN A 76 -2.34 11.01 -11.79
CA GLN A 76 -3.26 10.30 -12.66
C GLN A 76 -3.52 11.06 -13.96
N SER A 77 -3.64 10.30 -15.05
CA SER A 77 -4.06 10.80 -16.36
C SER A 77 -5.12 9.86 -16.93
N GLU A 78 -6.24 10.43 -17.35
CA GLU A 78 -7.27 9.70 -18.09
C GLU A 78 -6.93 9.63 -19.58
N ASN A 79 -7.07 8.45 -20.18
CA ASN A 79 -6.95 8.21 -21.62
C ASN A 79 -8.17 7.42 -22.11
N PHE A 80 -8.28 7.26 -23.44
CA PHE A 80 -9.30 6.41 -24.05
C PHE A 80 -8.64 5.22 -24.74
N ASP A 81 -9.20 4.03 -24.53
CA ASP A 81 -8.83 2.87 -25.33
C ASP A 81 -9.44 2.96 -26.76
N PRO A 82 -9.00 2.12 -27.72
CA PRO A 82 -9.54 2.11 -29.07
C PRO A 82 -11.06 1.82 -29.17
N GLY A 83 -11.67 1.27 -28.11
CA GLY A 83 -13.11 1.04 -27.98
C GLY A 83 -13.87 2.19 -27.34
N GLY A 84 -13.20 3.30 -27.00
CA GLY A 84 -13.80 4.47 -26.34
C GLY A 84 -13.95 4.34 -24.82
N GLY A 85 -13.42 3.27 -24.21
CA GLY A 85 -13.40 3.09 -22.77
C GLY A 85 -12.41 4.04 -22.09
N LYS A 86 -12.83 4.69 -21.00
CA LYS A 86 -11.93 5.49 -20.17
C LYS A 86 -10.93 4.57 -19.46
N THR A 87 -9.65 4.91 -19.56
CA THR A 87 -8.53 4.25 -18.87
C THR A 87 -7.83 5.25 -17.97
N SER A 88 -7.30 4.79 -16.84
CA SER A 88 -6.52 5.62 -15.92
C SER A 88 -5.27 4.87 -15.50
N ASN A 89 -4.14 5.57 -15.42
CA ASN A 89 -2.88 5.04 -14.89
C ASN A 89 -2.85 5.01 -13.34
N PHE A 90 -3.89 5.53 -12.67
CA PHE A 90 -3.98 5.63 -11.21
C PHE A 90 -3.59 4.33 -10.50
N TRP A 91 -4.18 3.21 -10.92
CA TRP A 91 -3.97 1.91 -10.29
C TRP A 91 -2.52 1.43 -10.43
N ILE A 92 -1.92 1.63 -11.61
CA ILE A 92 -0.53 1.24 -11.85
C ILE A 92 0.39 2.04 -10.93
N ILE A 93 0.19 3.37 -10.84
CA ILE A 93 1.00 4.23 -9.98
C ILE A 93 0.88 3.82 -8.51
N TRP A 94 -0.35 3.63 -8.02
CA TRP A 94 -0.59 3.25 -6.63
C TRP A 94 0.03 1.90 -6.29
N GLY A 95 -0.17 0.90 -7.15
CA GLY A 95 0.40 -0.43 -6.99
C GLY A 95 1.92 -0.41 -6.99
N SER A 96 2.53 0.29 -7.95
CA SER A 96 4.00 0.40 -8.06
C SER A 96 4.61 1.04 -6.83
N ILE A 97 4.06 2.15 -6.33
CA ILE A 97 4.58 2.85 -5.14
C ILE A 97 4.46 1.96 -3.91
N THR A 98 3.32 1.28 -3.73
CA THR A 98 3.13 0.37 -2.59
C THR A 98 4.17 -0.76 -2.61
N VAL A 99 4.39 -1.37 -3.78
CA VAL A 99 5.39 -2.44 -3.95
C VAL A 99 6.81 -1.93 -3.69
N ILE A 100 7.17 -0.76 -4.21
CA ILE A 100 8.48 -0.13 -3.98
C ILE A 100 8.72 0.07 -2.48
N PHE A 101 7.74 0.63 -1.76
CA PHE A 101 7.84 0.83 -0.33
C PHE A 101 8.04 -0.48 0.43
N ILE A 102 7.28 -1.53 0.10
CA ILE A 102 7.45 -2.85 0.71
C ILE A 102 8.87 -3.39 0.49
N ILE A 103 9.38 -3.30 -0.74
CA ILE A 103 10.74 -3.73 -1.08
C ILE A 103 11.78 -2.94 -0.26
N VAL A 104 11.65 -1.62 -0.19
CA VAL A 104 12.53 -0.76 0.61
C VAL A 104 12.46 -1.15 2.09
N GLY A 105 11.26 -1.39 2.64
CA GLY A 105 11.08 -1.84 4.02
C GLY A 105 11.78 -3.17 4.32
N ILE A 106 11.74 -4.11 3.37
CA ILE A 106 12.47 -5.38 3.48
C ILE A 106 13.98 -5.15 3.48
N ILE A 107 14.50 -4.32 2.57
CA ILE A 107 15.93 -3.98 2.48
C ILE A 107 16.41 -3.30 3.76
N VAL A 108 15.70 -2.26 4.22
CA VAL A 108 16.02 -1.52 5.46
C VAL A 108 16.00 -2.44 6.66
N SER A 109 15.01 -3.34 6.76
CA SER A 109 14.98 -4.33 7.83
C SER A 109 16.19 -5.27 7.81
N LYS A 110 16.64 -5.71 6.63
CA LYS A 110 17.81 -6.59 6.51
C LYS A 110 19.09 -5.86 6.91
N ILE A 111 19.25 -4.60 6.50
CA ILE A 111 20.41 -3.78 6.88
C ILE A 111 20.45 -3.58 8.40
N LYS A 112 19.32 -3.20 9.02
CA LYS A 112 19.26 -2.98 10.48
C LYS A 112 19.48 -4.26 11.30
N LYS A 113 19.22 -5.45 10.75
CA LYS A 113 19.52 -6.72 11.43
C LYS A 113 21.01 -7.10 11.35
N ARG A 114 21.78 -6.50 10.44
CA ARG A 114 23.22 -6.79 10.25
C ARG A 114 24.14 -5.87 11.06
N ILE A 115 23.64 -4.71 11.48
CA ILE A 115 24.32 -3.73 12.33
C ILE A 115 23.94 -4.04 13.78
#